data_AF-A0A8T2ZG93-F1
#
_entry.id   AF-A0A8T2ZG93-F1
#
_cell.length_a   1.000
_cell.length_b   1.000
_cell.length_c   1.000
_cell.angle_alpha   90.00
_cell.angle_beta   90.00
_cell.angle_gamma   90.00
#
_symmetry.space_group_name_H-M   'P 1'
#
loop_
_entity.id
_entity.type
_entity.pdbx_description
1 polymer ?
#
loop_
_entity_poly.entity_id
_entity_poly.type
_entity_poly.pdbx_seq_one_letter_code
_entity_poly.pdbx_strand_id
1 'polypeptide(L)'
;MGRKQTYLEISRYGFLVLFSMGTISCCMVYLRFSALFRPPISSTEFLDSRVSDDLKREDRNGDCCRGIEHLELWGDAVKWGSEFKVNSSKVCCLACKGMCSDDSGPCLCDSWVFCGDRLACGDQFGECWLKKQKDTLQPEKRDSGDHVMWTSGVVFGRGEGIVGFETQYGTFHVKLLPDCAPHSISYILELLASRHCVGCHFYRAESRGKSWDPEGNHIEHAPYGPPFALIQGTLGSYGTVFKDIPTEACPTIRRGSVAWVDSGPEFFVSLANHNEWNKAYTVFGFVLPEDMDIIERIARLPAKPEVWSNINVFVLENPVSLHVRRIKRSVGNLKP
;
A
#
# COMPACT_ATOMS: atom_id res chain seq x y z
N MET A 1 75.42 12.29 38.92
CA MET A 1 75.22 12.39 37.46
C MET A 1 74.26 11.31 37.01
N GLY A 2 73.37 11.63 36.06
CA GLY A 2 72.05 11.02 35.82
C GLY A 2 71.99 9.53 35.51
N ARG A 3 71.14 8.80 36.25
CA ARG A 3 70.58 7.49 35.86
C ARG A 3 69.24 7.27 36.55
N LYS A 4 68.21 8.06 36.22
CA LYS A 4 66.85 7.87 36.79
C LYS A 4 65.66 8.32 35.90
N GLN A 5 65.89 8.73 34.65
CA GLN A 5 64.81 9.23 33.77
C GLN A 5 64.26 8.22 32.75
N THR A 6 64.95 7.10 32.48
CA THR A 6 64.60 6.21 31.36
C THR A 6 63.48 5.20 31.68
N TYR A 7 63.20 4.93 32.96
CA TYR A 7 62.23 3.88 33.36
C TYR A 7 60.78 4.38 33.44
N LEU A 8 60.57 5.69 33.63
CA LEU A 8 59.23 6.28 33.75
C LEU A 8 58.55 6.47 32.38
N GLU A 9 59.32 6.80 31.34
CA GLU A 9 58.82 6.98 29.97
C GLU A 9 58.30 5.64 29.39
N ILE A 10 59.07 4.56 29.53
CA ILE A 10 58.71 3.21 28.99
C ILE A 10 57.44 2.68 29.67
N SER A 11 57.29 2.89 30.98
CA SER A 11 56.08 2.49 31.71
C SER A 11 54.85 3.30 31.26
N ARG A 12 55.00 4.62 31.06
CA ARG A 12 53.90 5.50 30.63
C ARG A 12 53.44 5.22 29.20
N TYR A 13 54.36 4.93 28.28
CA TYR A 13 54.03 4.48 26.92
C TYR A 13 53.42 3.07 26.91
N GLY A 14 53.89 2.15 27.76
CA GLY A 14 53.30 0.82 27.91
C GLY A 14 51.85 0.87 28.36
N PHE A 15 51.52 1.72 29.33
CA PHE A 15 50.13 1.93 29.77
C PHE A 15 49.26 2.56 28.68
N LEU A 16 49.79 3.53 27.91
CA LEU A 16 49.07 4.13 26.79
C LEU A 16 48.79 3.13 25.66
N VAL A 17 49.73 2.24 25.36
CA VAL A 17 49.56 1.18 24.35
C VAL A 17 48.57 0.12 24.83
N LEU A 18 48.60 -0.27 26.11
CA LEU A 18 47.62 -1.20 26.66
C LEU A 18 46.20 -0.61 26.68
N PHE A 19 46.09 0.69 26.99
CA PHE A 19 44.80 1.39 26.96
C PHE A 19 44.26 1.52 25.54
N SER A 20 45.10 1.83 24.55
CA SER A 20 44.67 1.91 23.15
C SER A 20 44.28 0.56 22.56
N MET A 21 44.99 -0.52 22.91
CA MET A 21 44.61 -1.88 22.53
C MET A 21 43.26 -2.29 23.16
N GLY A 22 43.03 -1.89 24.42
CA GLY A 22 41.74 -2.09 25.10
C GLY A 22 40.59 -1.34 24.43
N THR A 23 40.77 -0.07 24.08
CA THR A 23 39.72 0.72 23.42
C THR A 23 39.42 0.21 22.01
N ILE A 24 40.43 -0.18 21.24
CA ILE A 24 40.23 -0.79 19.91
C ILE A 24 39.47 -2.11 20.03
N SER A 25 39.83 -2.96 21.00
CA SER A 25 39.12 -4.23 21.25
C SER A 25 37.65 -3.98 21.63
N CYS A 26 37.38 -3.05 22.56
CA CYS A 26 36.04 -2.67 22.94
C CYS A 26 35.24 -2.07 21.78
N CYS A 27 35.85 -1.23 20.94
CA CYS A 27 35.22 -0.70 19.73
C CYS A 27 34.88 -1.80 18.72
N MET A 28 35.78 -2.77 18.51
CA MET A 28 35.53 -3.88 17.60
C MET A 28 34.43 -4.80 18.12
N VAL A 29 34.40 -5.09 19.43
CA VAL A 29 33.31 -5.84 20.06
C VAL A 29 31.99 -5.07 19.97
N TYR A 30 32.01 -3.76 20.22
CA TYR A 30 30.83 -2.90 20.09
C TYR A 30 30.30 -2.86 18.66
N LEU A 31 31.17 -2.74 17.65
CA LEU A 31 30.79 -2.76 16.23
C LEU A 31 30.25 -4.14 15.81
N ARG A 32 30.80 -5.23 16.33
CA ARG A 32 30.31 -6.59 16.08
C ARG A 32 28.97 -6.85 16.78
N PHE A 33 28.81 -6.43 18.03
CA PHE A 33 27.54 -6.52 18.75
C PHE A 33 26.48 -5.64 18.10
N SER A 34 26.79 -4.40 17.73
CA SER A 34 25.84 -3.53 17.02
C SER A 34 25.48 -4.04 15.62
N ALA A 35 26.35 -4.81 14.96
CA ALA A 35 25.99 -5.53 13.73
C ALA A 35 25.11 -6.78 13.98
N LEU A 36 25.30 -7.48 15.10
CA LEU A 36 24.50 -8.64 15.51
C LEU A 36 23.13 -8.25 16.11
N PHE A 37 23.04 -7.06 16.70
CA PHE A 37 21.84 -6.47 17.31
C PHE A 37 21.24 -5.33 16.48
N ARG A 38 21.71 -5.13 15.24
CA ARG A 38 20.90 -4.38 14.28
C ARG A 38 19.60 -5.16 14.12
N PRO A 39 18.43 -4.59 14.50
CA PRO A 39 17.19 -5.19 14.08
C PRO A 39 17.28 -5.33 12.55
N PRO A 40 16.84 -6.44 11.96
CA PRO A 40 16.70 -6.49 10.52
C PRO A 40 15.90 -5.25 10.13
N ILE A 41 16.46 -4.41 9.26
CA ILE A 41 15.68 -3.37 8.59
C ILE A 41 14.48 -4.13 8.03
N SER A 42 13.29 -3.82 8.53
CA SER A 42 12.09 -4.57 8.12
C SER A 42 12.01 -4.46 6.61
N SER A 43 11.87 -5.59 5.90
CA SER A 43 11.68 -5.60 4.44
C SER A 43 10.60 -4.61 4.01
N THR A 44 9.60 -4.42 4.88
CA THR A 44 8.52 -3.44 4.77
C THR A 44 9.00 -1.98 4.67
N GLU A 45 10.05 -1.55 5.37
CA GLU A 45 10.54 -0.16 5.33
C GLU A 45 11.30 0.16 4.04
N PHE A 46 12.20 -0.74 3.63
CA PHE A 46 12.95 -0.57 2.39
C PHE A 46 12.04 -0.67 1.16
N LEU A 47 10.98 -1.46 1.27
CA LEU A 47 9.99 -1.63 0.23
C LEU A 47 8.97 -0.50 0.16
N ASP A 48 8.50 0.02 1.29
CA ASP A 48 7.65 1.21 1.31
C ASP A 48 8.35 2.36 0.58
N SER A 49 9.68 2.47 0.71
CA SER A 49 10.48 3.44 -0.05
C SER A 49 10.44 3.21 -1.57
N ARG A 50 10.53 1.96 -2.07
CA ARG A 50 10.51 1.66 -3.52
C ARG A 50 9.12 1.74 -4.14
N VAL A 51 8.11 1.18 -3.47
CA VAL A 51 6.70 1.33 -3.87
C VAL A 51 6.33 2.82 -3.85
N SER A 52 6.78 3.57 -2.84
CA SER A 52 6.57 5.01 -2.80
C SER A 52 7.38 5.76 -3.84
N ASP A 53 8.57 5.33 -4.24
CA ASP A 53 9.36 6.00 -5.29
C ASP A 53 8.75 5.77 -6.68
N ASP A 54 8.28 4.55 -6.99
CA ASP A 54 7.55 4.27 -8.23
C ASP A 54 6.19 4.98 -8.27
N LEU A 55 5.44 4.97 -7.15
CA LEU A 55 4.21 5.76 -7.01
C LEU A 55 4.48 7.25 -7.12
N LYS A 56 5.57 7.79 -6.52
CA LYS A 56 5.97 9.21 -6.61
C LYS A 56 6.39 9.59 -8.04
N ARG A 57 6.94 8.66 -8.83
CA ARG A 57 7.27 8.88 -10.25
C ARG A 57 6.02 8.93 -11.12
N GLU A 58 5.00 8.12 -10.83
CA GLU A 58 3.71 8.14 -11.54
C GLU A 58 2.75 9.25 -11.04
N ASP A 59 2.84 9.66 -9.77
CA ASP A 59 2.11 10.79 -9.16
C ASP A 59 2.46 12.14 -9.82
N ARG A 60 3.60 12.24 -10.53
CA ARG A 60 3.92 13.42 -11.37
C ARG A 60 2.88 13.66 -12.48
N ASN A 61 2.06 12.65 -12.81
CA ASN A 61 0.97 12.77 -13.77
C ASN A 61 -0.36 13.29 -13.16
N GLY A 62 -0.43 13.49 -11.84
CA GLY A 62 -1.45 14.33 -11.20
C GLY A 62 -2.84 13.71 -10.96
N ASP A 63 -3.01 12.39 -11.04
CA ASP A 63 -4.34 11.76 -10.94
C ASP A 63 -4.75 11.30 -9.52
N CYS A 64 -3.84 11.31 -8.55
CA CYS A 64 -4.13 10.96 -7.16
C CYS A 64 -4.53 12.19 -6.31
N CYS A 65 -4.87 11.94 -5.05
CA CYS A 65 -5.54 12.85 -4.13
C CYS A 65 -6.98 13.19 -4.52
N ARG A 66 -7.78 12.13 -4.72
CA ARG A 66 -9.23 12.14 -4.93
C ARG A 66 -9.96 11.92 -3.61
N GLY A 67 -11.24 12.28 -3.57
CA GLY A 67 -12.15 11.97 -2.47
C GLY A 67 -13.52 11.54 -2.99
N ILE A 68 -14.35 11.05 -2.09
CA ILE A 68 -15.73 10.65 -2.36
C ILE A 68 -16.60 11.88 -2.08
N GLU A 69 -17.34 12.33 -3.10
CA GLU A 69 -18.36 13.36 -2.96
C GLU A 69 -19.52 12.85 -2.12
N HIS A 70 -20.25 13.77 -1.48
CA HIS A 70 -21.43 13.41 -0.68
C HIS A 70 -21.13 12.44 0.48
N LEU A 71 -19.96 12.61 1.11
CA LEU A 71 -19.52 11.81 2.25
C LEU A 71 -18.95 12.73 3.31
N GLU A 72 -19.38 12.58 4.56
CA GLU A 72 -18.78 13.25 5.72
C GLU A 72 -18.08 12.20 6.60
N LEU A 73 -16.75 12.24 6.59
CA LEU A 73 -15.95 11.49 7.57
C LEU A 73 -15.84 12.27 8.88
N TRP A 74 -16.12 11.59 9.99
CA TRP A 74 -15.93 12.12 11.34
C TRP A 74 -14.48 12.01 11.78
N GLY A 75 -14.16 12.42 13.00
CA GLY A 75 -12.83 12.32 13.59
C GLY A 75 -12.34 13.63 14.19
N ASP A 76 -11.32 13.50 15.04
CA ASP A 76 -10.75 14.61 15.80
C ASP A 76 -10.04 15.57 14.85
N ALA A 77 -10.36 16.87 14.94
CA ALA A 77 -9.75 17.88 14.09
C ALA A 77 -8.28 18.09 14.49
N VAL A 78 -7.37 17.84 13.54
CA VAL A 78 -5.96 18.22 13.66
C VAL A 78 -5.68 19.58 13.01
N LYS A 79 -6.52 19.99 12.07
CA LYS A 79 -6.60 21.36 11.57
C LYS A 79 -8.05 21.74 11.32
N TRP A 80 -8.48 22.83 11.92
CA TRP A 80 -9.86 23.33 11.84
C TRP A 80 -10.13 23.97 10.47
N GLY A 81 -11.23 23.58 9.81
CA GLY A 81 -11.56 24.09 8.48
C GLY A 81 -11.93 25.56 8.47
N SER A 82 -12.49 26.07 9.57
CA SER A 82 -12.76 27.51 9.77
C SER A 82 -11.51 28.38 9.65
N GLU A 83 -10.32 27.82 9.94
CA GLU A 83 -9.03 28.49 9.87
C GLU A 83 -8.20 28.03 8.66
N PHE A 84 -8.68 27.03 7.92
CA PHE A 84 -7.97 26.43 6.79
C PHE A 84 -8.89 26.27 5.59
N LYS A 85 -8.85 27.29 4.72
CA LYS A 85 -9.58 27.28 3.46
C LYS A 85 -8.65 27.05 2.27
N VAL A 86 -9.07 26.19 1.36
CA VAL A 86 -8.36 25.82 0.13
C VAL A 86 -9.32 25.86 -1.05
N ASN A 87 -8.79 25.80 -2.27
CA ASN A 87 -9.59 25.98 -3.49
C ASN A 87 -10.12 24.66 -4.09
N SER A 88 -9.72 23.51 -3.56
CA SER A 88 -10.10 22.20 -4.10
C SER A 88 -9.89 21.07 -3.08
N SER A 89 -10.64 19.99 -3.27
CA SER A 89 -10.51 18.74 -2.52
C SER A 89 -9.10 18.15 -2.67
N LYS A 90 -8.50 18.24 -3.86
CA LYS A 90 -7.13 17.79 -4.12
C LYS A 90 -6.11 18.50 -3.23
N VAL A 91 -6.20 19.82 -3.08
CA VAL A 91 -5.30 20.57 -2.19
C VAL A 91 -5.54 20.21 -0.73
N CYS A 92 -6.79 19.94 -0.34
CA CYS A 92 -7.11 19.45 1.00
C CYS A 92 -6.48 18.07 1.30
N CYS A 93 -6.61 17.12 0.37
CA CYS A 93 -5.95 15.81 0.45
C CYS A 93 -4.42 15.94 0.55
N LEU A 94 -3.81 16.75 -0.31
CA LEU A 94 -2.35 16.97 -0.30
C LEU A 94 -1.89 17.58 1.03
N ALA A 95 -2.68 18.47 1.63
CA ALA A 95 -2.40 19.02 2.94
C ALA A 95 -2.44 17.94 4.03
N CYS A 96 -3.42 17.03 4.00
CA CYS A 96 -3.48 15.87 4.90
C CYS A 96 -2.26 14.94 4.72
N LYS A 97 -1.97 14.57 3.47
CA LYS A 97 -0.83 13.72 3.09
C LYS A 97 0.51 14.32 3.49
N GLY A 98 0.64 15.64 3.41
CA GLY A 98 1.83 16.37 3.89
C GLY A 98 2.05 16.31 5.40
N MET A 99 1.06 15.86 6.19
CA MET A 99 1.19 15.63 7.63
C MET A 99 1.58 14.18 7.99
N CYS A 100 1.93 13.38 6.99
CA CYS A 100 2.58 12.07 7.15
C CYS A 100 4.10 12.27 7.03
N SER A 101 4.83 12.27 8.15
CA SER A 101 6.29 12.38 8.15
C SER A 101 6.96 11.07 7.74
N ASP A 102 8.00 11.15 6.91
CA ASP A 102 8.76 9.97 6.43
C ASP A 102 9.58 9.27 7.53
N ASP A 103 9.81 9.90 8.69
CA ASP A 103 10.75 9.41 9.71
C ASP A 103 10.11 9.08 11.08
N SER A 104 8.80 9.24 11.26
CA SER A 104 8.18 9.02 12.58
C SER A 104 6.68 8.73 12.55
N GLY A 105 6.31 7.45 12.70
CA GLY A 105 5.00 7.03 13.22
C GLY A 105 3.79 7.20 12.27
N PRO A 106 2.58 6.94 12.79
CA PRO A 106 1.33 7.08 12.03
C PRO A 106 1.07 8.54 11.65
N CYS A 107 0.37 8.78 10.54
CA CYS A 107 0.10 10.16 10.11
C CYS A 107 -0.66 10.96 11.16
N LEU A 108 -0.32 12.25 11.31
CA LEU A 108 -1.10 13.17 12.15
C LEU A 108 -2.48 13.42 11.55
N CYS A 109 -2.58 13.49 10.22
CA CYS A 109 -3.82 13.50 9.48
C CYS A 109 -3.95 12.23 8.65
N ASP A 110 -5.04 11.49 8.81
CA ASP A 110 -5.33 10.28 8.02
C ASP A 110 -6.75 10.30 7.41
N SER A 111 -7.45 11.42 7.57
CA SER A 111 -8.72 11.71 6.90
C SER A 111 -8.93 13.20 6.75
N TRP A 112 -9.72 13.59 5.77
CA TRP A 112 -10.01 14.99 5.49
C TRP A 112 -11.44 15.14 4.95
N VAL A 113 -12.04 16.31 5.20
CA VAL A 113 -13.30 16.72 4.56
C VAL A 113 -13.16 18.11 3.96
N PHE A 114 -13.74 18.34 2.78
CA PHE A 114 -13.64 19.58 2.03
C PHE A 114 -15.01 20.01 1.51
N CYS A 115 -15.32 21.31 1.62
CA CYS A 115 -16.56 21.88 1.09
C CYS A 115 -16.31 22.63 -0.23
N GLY A 116 -16.66 22.00 -1.35
CA GLY A 116 -16.37 22.50 -2.70
C GLY A 116 -17.51 23.19 -3.43
N ASP A 117 -18.76 23.03 -2.98
CA ASP A 117 -19.93 23.61 -3.64
C ASP A 117 -20.31 24.93 -2.97
N ARG A 118 -20.24 26.05 -3.71
CA ARG A 118 -20.51 27.37 -3.14
C ARG A 118 -21.94 27.53 -2.61
N LEU A 119 -22.92 26.92 -3.26
CA LEU A 119 -24.33 27.04 -2.88
C LEU A 119 -24.63 26.15 -1.67
N ALA A 120 -24.19 24.89 -1.70
CA ALA A 120 -24.45 23.96 -0.60
C ALA A 120 -23.66 24.34 0.66
N CYS A 121 -22.41 24.80 0.51
CA CYS A 121 -21.52 25.09 1.63
C CYS A 121 -21.77 26.43 2.33
N GLY A 122 -22.33 27.43 1.63
CA GLY A 122 -22.49 28.78 2.17
C GLY A 122 -21.18 29.33 2.75
N ASP A 123 -21.19 29.67 4.04
CA ASP A 123 -20.03 30.22 4.76
C ASP A 123 -18.86 29.23 4.91
N GLN A 124 -19.14 27.93 4.80
CA GLN A 124 -18.15 26.85 4.87
C GLN A 124 -17.48 26.57 3.53
N PHE A 125 -17.82 27.32 2.48
CA PHE A 125 -17.18 27.17 1.19
C PHE A 125 -15.65 27.31 1.30
N GLY A 126 -14.96 26.32 0.73
CA GLY A 126 -13.50 26.20 0.74
C GLY A 126 -12.91 25.62 2.02
N GLU A 127 -13.70 25.40 3.08
CA GLU A 127 -13.18 24.81 4.32
C GLU A 127 -12.59 23.42 4.07
N CYS A 128 -11.39 23.21 4.59
CA CYS A 128 -10.69 21.93 4.59
C CYS A 128 -10.40 21.53 6.03
N TRP A 129 -11.09 20.51 6.49
CA TRP A 129 -10.93 19.95 7.82
C TRP A 129 -9.98 18.77 7.74
N LEU A 130 -8.83 18.88 8.38
CA LEU A 130 -7.87 17.79 8.50
C LEU A 130 -8.15 17.06 9.80
N LYS A 131 -8.30 15.74 9.75
CA LYS A 131 -8.82 14.92 10.85
C LYS A 131 -7.96 13.70 11.11
N LYS A 132 -8.11 13.18 12.33
CA LYS A 132 -7.54 11.89 12.76
C LYS A 132 -8.64 10.88 13.05
N GLN A 133 -8.54 9.72 12.43
CA GLN A 133 -9.38 8.55 12.69
C GLN A 133 -8.84 7.77 13.88
N LYS A 134 -9.76 7.16 14.63
CA LYS A 134 -9.41 6.16 15.64
C LYS A 134 -8.85 4.87 15.01
N ASP A 135 -9.42 4.49 13.88
CA ASP A 135 -9.01 3.34 13.08
C ASP A 135 -9.17 3.66 11.60
N THR A 136 -8.06 3.85 10.89
CA THR A 136 -8.08 4.25 9.48
C THR A 136 -8.62 3.14 8.55
N LEU A 137 -8.62 1.88 8.98
CA LEU A 137 -9.26 0.77 8.24
C LEU A 137 -10.75 0.59 8.60
N GLN A 138 -11.29 1.44 9.46
CA GLN A 138 -12.73 1.57 9.74
C GLN A 138 -13.02 3.05 10.03
N PRO A 139 -12.91 3.92 9.00
CA PRO A 139 -13.12 5.33 9.18
C PRO A 139 -14.55 5.60 9.65
N GLU A 140 -14.69 6.48 10.63
CA GLU A 140 -15.98 6.84 11.20
C GLU A 140 -16.73 7.72 10.20
N LYS A 141 -17.91 7.25 9.76
CA LYS A 141 -18.79 7.99 8.86
C LYS A 141 -19.85 8.72 9.69
N ARG A 142 -19.97 10.04 9.51
CA ARG A 142 -21.04 10.82 10.14
C ARG A 142 -22.31 10.78 9.30
N ASP A 143 -22.17 11.04 8.00
CA ASP A 143 -23.30 11.08 7.06
C ASP A 143 -22.84 10.80 5.62
N SER A 144 -23.77 10.43 4.75
CA SER A 144 -23.51 10.20 3.31
C SER A 144 -24.78 10.33 2.46
N GLY A 145 -24.65 10.72 1.20
CA GLY A 145 -25.75 10.88 0.24
C GLY A 145 -25.91 12.32 -0.23
N ASP A 146 -26.77 12.55 -1.22
CA ASP A 146 -26.87 13.83 -1.98
C ASP A 146 -27.11 15.08 -1.10
N HIS A 147 -27.63 14.91 0.12
CA HIS A 147 -27.81 16.00 1.08
C HIS A 147 -26.51 16.43 1.78
N VAL A 148 -25.45 15.64 1.68
CA VAL A 148 -24.13 15.90 2.26
C VAL A 148 -23.30 16.75 1.30
N MET A 149 -22.92 17.95 1.73
CA MET A 149 -22.11 18.89 0.94
C MET A 149 -20.60 18.61 0.95
N TRP A 150 -20.15 17.68 1.79
CA TRP A 150 -18.74 17.38 1.98
C TRP A 150 -18.22 16.37 0.96
N THR A 151 -17.01 16.63 0.46
CA THR A 151 -16.15 15.63 -0.16
C THR A 151 -15.16 15.15 0.87
N SER A 152 -15.00 13.84 1.05
CA SER A 152 -14.09 13.29 2.05
C SER A 152 -13.14 12.24 1.48
N GLY A 153 -11.99 12.07 2.12
CA GLY A 153 -11.04 11.01 1.79
C GLY A 153 -10.25 10.56 2.99
N VAL A 154 -9.60 9.40 2.86
CA VAL A 154 -8.64 8.87 3.84
C VAL A 154 -7.24 8.88 3.24
N VAL A 155 -6.22 8.92 4.10
CA VAL A 155 -4.82 8.85 3.71
C VAL A 155 -4.17 7.78 4.60
N PHE A 156 -3.35 6.93 4.00
CA PHE A 156 -2.56 5.95 4.76
C PHE A 156 -1.10 6.40 4.82
N GLY A 157 -0.55 6.36 6.03
CA GLY A 157 0.87 6.57 6.24
C GLY A 157 1.73 5.38 5.83
N ARG A 158 3.04 5.54 6.03
CA ARG A 158 4.01 4.45 5.86
C ARG A 158 3.61 3.25 6.74
N GLY A 159 3.52 2.08 6.12
CA GLY A 159 3.13 0.83 6.81
C GLY A 159 1.67 0.76 7.26
N GLU A 160 0.84 1.73 6.89
CA GLU A 160 -0.62 1.70 7.09
C GLU A 160 -1.33 1.31 5.80
N GLY A 161 -2.64 1.02 5.87
CA GLY A 161 -3.40 0.66 4.67
C GLY A 161 -3.05 -0.71 4.10
N ILE A 162 -2.43 -1.59 4.88
CA ILE A 162 -2.05 -2.93 4.44
C ILE A 162 -3.10 -3.93 4.92
N VAL A 163 -3.65 -4.69 3.98
CA VAL A 163 -4.67 -5.72 4.22
C VAL A 163 -4.17 -7.08 3.74
N GLY A 164 -4.60 -8.16 4.41
CA GLY A 164 -4.26 -9.53 4.03
C GLY A 164 -5.32 -10.13 3.12
N PHE A 165 -4.92 -10.68 2.01
CA PHE A 165 -5.73 -11.51 1.12
C PHE A 165 -5.35 -12.97 1.38
N GLU A 166 -6.17 -13.65 2.19
CA GLU A 166 -5.92 -15.00 2.66
C GLU A 166 -6.51 -16.04 1.70
N THR A 167 -5.69 -17.03 1.36
CA THR A 167 -6.06 -18.19 0.55
C THR A 167 -5.51 -19.46 1.20
N GLN A 168 -5.91 -20.63 0.70
CA GLN A 168 -5.32 -21.91 1.13
C GLN A 168 -3.82 -22.07 0.81
N TYR A 169 -3.25 -21.21 -0.05
CA TYR A 169 -1.84 -21.24 -0.44
C TYR A 169 -0.97 -20.24 0.32
N GLY A 170 -1.57 -19.44 1.20
CA GLY A 170 -0.90 -18.38 1.95
C GLY A 170 -1.75 -17.11 2.01
N THR A 171 -1.30 -16.16 2.83
CA THR A 171 -1.84 -14.80 2.85
C THR A 171 -0.83 -13.88 2.19
N PHE A 172 -1.25 -13.17 1.15
CA PHE A 172 -0.46 -12.09 0.58
C PHE A 172 -1.02 -10.74 1.03
N HIS A 173 -0.15 -9.78 1.23
CA HIS A 173 -0.51 -8.46 1.72
C HIS A 173 -0.63 -7.46 0.57
N VAL A 174 -1.68 -6.65 0.61
CA VAL A 174 -1.96 -5.60 -0.37
C VAL A 174 -1.88 -4.25 0.33
N LYS A 175 -1.00 -3.38 -0.14
CA LYS A 175 -0.98 -1.96 0.22
C LYS A 175 -2.02 -1.21 -0.60
N LEU A 176 -3.00 -0.63 0.07
CA LEU A 176 -4.13 0.10 -0.53
C LEU A 176 -3.75 1.54 -0.92
N LEU A 177 -4.46 2.11 -1.90
CA LEU A 177 -4.22 3.45 -2.45
C LEU A 177 -5.45 4.36 -2.27
N PRO A 178 -5.74 4.85 -1.05
CA PRO A 178 -6.98 5.57 -0.76
C PRO A 178 -7.07 6.95 -1.42
N ASP A 179 -5.92 7.57 -1.68
CA ASP A 179 -5.84 8.86 -2.36
C ASP A 179 -5.98 8.72 -3.88
N CYS A 180 -5.70 7.56 -4.45
CA CYS A 180 -5.79 7.31 -5.89
C CYS A 180 -7.13 6.65 -6.28
N ALA A 181 -7.65 5.77 -5.43
CA ALA A 181 -8.84 4.96 -5.69
C ALA A 181 -9.82 4.95 -4.48
N PRO A 182 -10.32 6.11 -4.02
CA PRO A 182 -11.14 6.21 -2.81
C PRO A 182 -12.41 5.36 -2.81
N HIS A 183 -13.14 5.25 -3.93
CA HIS A 183 -14.34 4.41 -4.01
C HIS A 183 -14.00 2.93 -3.91
N SER A 184 -12.92 2.50 -4.60
CA SER A 184 -12.38 1.16 -4.48
C SER A 184 -12.00 0.83 -3.05
N ILE A 185 -11.31 1.76 -2.37
CA ILE A 185 -10.93 1.55 -0.97
C ILE A 185 -12.16 1.49 -0.06
N SER A 186 -13.16 2.35 -0.25
CA SER A 186 -14.41 2.26 0.54
C SER A 186 -15.03 0.87 0.45
N TYR A 187 -15.06 0.28 -0.75
CA TYR A 187 -15.56 -1.08 -0.94
C TYR A 187 -14.72 -2.13 -0.21
N ILE A 188 -13.38 -2.06 -0.30
CA ILE A 188 -12.49 -2.97 0.44
C ILE A 188 -12.69 -2.84 1.96
N LEU A 189 -12.88 -1.63 2.48
CA LEU A 189 -13.14 -1.42 3.91
C LEU A 189 -14.50 -1.98 4.34
N GLU A 190 -15.51 -1.94 3.48
CA GLU A 190 -16.81 -2.59 3.72
C GLU A 190 -16.68 -4.12 3.76
N LEU A 191 -15.90 -4.72 2.85
CA LEU A 191 -15.56 -6.14 2.89
C LEU A 191 -14.81 -6.55 4.17
N LEU A 192 -13.89 -5.70 4.65
CA LEU A 192 -13.22 -5.94 5.93
C LEU A 192 -14.19 -5.91 7.12
N ALA A 193 -15.20 -5.03 7.07
CA ALA A 193 -16.19 -4.88 8.14
C ALA A 193 -17.18 -6.05 8.17
N SER A 194 -17.58 -6.59 7.02
CA SER A 194 -18.52 -7.73 6.94
C SER A 194 -17.93 -9.04 7.46
N ARG A 195 -16.59 -9.13 7.55
CA ARG A 195 -15.79 -10.32 7.95
C ARG A 195 -16.04 -11.57 7.10
N HIS A 196 -16.85 -11.48 6.05
CA HIS A 196 -17.17 -12.55 5.15
C HIS A 196 -17.31 -11.98 3.74
N CYS A 197 -16.51 -12.50 2.82
CA CYS A 197 -16.81 -12.42 1.40
C CYS A 197 -17.21 -13.82 0.94
N VAL A 198 -18.49 -14.14 1.12
CA VAL A 198 -19.06 -15.41 0.69
C VAL A 198 -19.08 -15.38 -0.84
N GLY A 199 -18.06 -15.92 -1.52
CA GLY A 199 -17.97 -15.86 -2.98
C GLY A 199 -16.71 -15.21 -3.53
N CYS A 200 -15.85 -14.61 -2.70
CA CYS A 200 -14.54 -14.17 -3.15
C CYS A 200 -13.67 -15.37 -3.54
N HIS A 201 -13.18 -15.39 -4.77
CA HIS A 201 -12.28 -16.44 -5.26
C HIS A 201 -11.50 -16.00 -6.51
N PHE A 202 -10.37 -16.65 -6.75
CA PHE A 202 -9.69 -16.64 -8.05
C PHE A 202 -10.21 -17.78 -8.92
N TYR A 203 -10.52 -17.49 -10.18
CA TYR A 203 -10.96 -18.49 -11.16
C TYR A 203 -10.08 -18.53 -12.40
N ARG A 204 -9.23 -17.52 -12.65
CA ARG A 204 -8.33 -17.46 -13.80
C ARG A 204 -6.90 -17.29 -13.34
N ALA A 205 -5.99 -18.03 -13.94
CA ALA A 205 -4.59 -18.07 -13.55
C ALA A 205 -3.70 -18.29 -14.77
N GLU A 206 -2.86 -17.30 -15.05
CA GLU A 206 -1.96 -17.30 -16.20
C GLU A 206 -0.54 -16.94 -15.73
N SER A 207 0.37 -17.90 -15.84
CA SER A 207 1.78 -17.67 -15.55
C SER A 207 2.41 -16.68 -16.54
N ARG A 208 3.63 -16.21 -16.28
CA ARG A 208 4.41 -15.38 -17.21
C ARG A 208 4.78 -16.06 -18.53
N GLY A 209 4.66 -17.39 -18.62
CA GLY A 209 5.10 -18.14 -19.79
C GLY A 209 6.55 -17.81 -20.17
N LYS A 210 6.77 -17.53 -21.47
CA LYS A 210 8.06 -17.10 -22.02
C LYS A 210 8.05 -15.63 -22.46
N SER A 211 7.02 -14.88 -22.08
CA SER A 211 6.81 -13.51 -22.55
C SER A 211 7.33 -12.45 -21.58
N TRP A 212 7.52 -12.82 -20.31
CA TRP A 212 8.11 -11.92 -19.30
C TRP A 212 9.23 -12.60 -18.53
N ASP A 213 10.19 -11.80 -18.05
CA ASP A 213 11.31 -12.21 -17.21
C ASP A 213 10.90 -12.41 -15.73
N PRO A 214 11.81 -12.89 -14.85
CA PRO A 214 11.57 -13.04 -13.41
C PRO A 214 11.24 -11.73 -12.67
N GLU A 215 11.60 -10.58 -13.22
CA GLU A 215 11.29 -9.25 -12.69
C GLU A 215 9.94 -8.72 -13.19
N GLY A 216 9.34 -9.38 -14.20
CA GLY A 216 8.08 -9.00 -14.82
C GLY A 216 8.22 -8.06 -16.01
N ASN A 217 9.43 -7.85 -16.56
CA ASN A 217 9.61 -7.08 -17.78
C ASN A 217 9.32 -7.92 -19.02
N HIS A 218 8.70 -7.29 -20.02
CA HIS A 218 8.36 -7.94 -21.28
C HIS A 218 9.64 -8.26 -22.07
N ILE A 219 9.73 -9.49 -22.58
CA ILE A 219 10.83 -9.96 -23.41
C ILE A 219 10.63 -9.44 -24.84
N GLU A 220 11.68 -8.88 -25.43
CA GLU A 220 11.60 -8.31 -26.79
C GLU A 220 11.05 -9.33 -27.80
N HIS A 221 10.12 -8.89 -28.65
CA HIS A 221 9.42 -9.69 -29.67
C HIS A 221 8.52 -10.84 -29.15
N ALA A 222 8.37 -11.01 -27.83
CA ALA A 222 7.40 -11.96 -27.30
C ALA A 222 5.95 -11.47 -27.51
N PRO A 223 4.95 -12.38 -27.55
CA PRO A 223 3.55 -11.98 -27.56
C PRO A 223 3.10 -11.48 -26.18
N TYR A 224 2.27 -10.44 -26.14
CA TYR A 224 1.64 -9.91 -24.92
C TYR A 224 0.51 -10.78 -24.36
N GLY A 225 0.35 -11.98 -24.90
CA GLY A 225 -0.54 -13.02 -24.40
C GLY A 225 -1.33 -13.72 -25.50
N PRO A 226 -2.01 -14.81 -25.15
CA PRO A 226 -1.89 -15.55 -23.89
C PRO A 226 -0.53 -16.29 -23.76
N PRO A 227 0.02 -16.48 -22.54
CA PRO A 227 -0.59 -16.08 -21.28
C PRO A 227 -0.45 -14.57 -21.00
N PHE A 228 -1.34 -13.98 -20.21
CA PHE A 228 -1.32 -12.56 -19.84
C PHE A 228 -0.64 -12.25 -18.50
N ALA A 229 0.06 -13.23 -17.90
CA ALA A 229 0.79 -13.03 -16.63
C ALA A 229 -0.07 -12.42 -15.50
N LEU A 230 -1.24 -12.99 -15.21
CA LEU A 230 -2.16 -12.50 -14.19
C LEU A 230 -2.87 -13.63 -13.44
N ILE A 231 -3.32 -13.36 -12.21
CA ILE A 231 -4.43 -14.10 -11.61
C ILE A 231 -5.64 -13.18 -11.56
N GLN A 232 -6.82 -13.70 -11.91
CA GLN A 232 -8.07 -12.95 -11.93
C GLN A 232 -9.14 -13.69 -11.12
N GLY A 233 -9.94 -12.90 -10.42
CA GLY A 233 -10.96 -13.37 -9.51
C GLY A 233 -12.06 -12.34 -9.33
N THR A 234 -12.97 -12.63 -8.41
CA THR A 234 -14.06 -11.75 -8.03
C THR A 234 -13.96 -11.37 -6.57
N LEU A 235 -14.25 -10.11 -6.26
CA LEU A 235 -14.48 -9.64 -4.88
C LEU A 235 -15.97 -9.55 -4.53
N GLY A 236 -16.85 -10.09 -5.38
CA GLY A 236 -18.28 -10.08 -5.15
C GLY A 236 -18.68 -10.94 -3.95
N SER A 237 -19.37 -10.33 -2.98
CA SER A 237 -20.00 -11.08 -1.89
C SER A 237 -21.40 -11.52 -2.31
N TYR A 238 -21.70 -12.81 -2.11
CA TYR A 238 -22.98 -13.43 -2.39
C TYR A 238 -24.09 -12.76 -1.58
N GLY A 239 -25.22 -12.46 -2.24
CA GLY A 239 -26.37 -11.81 -1.61
C GLY A 239 -26.27 -10.28 -1.49
N THR A 240 -25.16 -9.66 -1.90
CA THR A 240 -25.03 -8.20 -2.01
C THR A 240 -24.97 -7.78 -3.47
N VAL A 241 -25.80 -6.80 -3.86
CA VAL A 241 -25.69 -6.19 -5.18
C VAL A 241 -24.41 -5.35 -5.20
N PHE A 242 -23.46 -5.75 -6.04
CA PHE A 242 -22.26 -4.95 -6.29
C PHE A 242 -22.66 -3.68 -7.04
N LYS A 243 -22.20 -2.53 -6.56
CA LYS A 243 -22.37 -1.25 -7.23
C LYS A 243 -21.11 -0.97 -8.02
N ASP A 244 -21.27 -0.70 -9.31
CA ASP A 244 -20.17 -0.32 -10.20
C ASP A 244 -19.32 0.77 -9.58
N ILE A 245 -18.01 0.53 -9.53
CA ILE A 245 -17.04 1.49 -9.04
C ILE A 245 -16.69 2.42 -10.20
N PRO A 246 -16.76 3.75 -10.02
CA PRO A 246 -16.37 4.69 -11.07
C PRO A 246 -14.88 4.53 -11.41
N THR A 247 -14.48 4.87 -12.63
CA THR A 247 -13.07 4.86 -13.01
C THR A 247 -12.28 5.87 -12.17
N GLU A 248 -11.23 5.41 -11.49
CA GLU A 248 -10.38 6.23 -10.63
C GLU A 248 -8.99 6.42 -11.27
N ALA A 249 -7.92 6.53 -10.47
CA ALA A 249 -6.58 6.63 -11.04
C ALA A 249 -6.22 5.33 -11.77
N CYS A 250 -5.79 5.47 -13.03
CA CYS A 250 -5.31 4.37 -13.86
C CYS A 250 -3.81 4.49 -14.12
N PRO A 251 -2.94 4.12 -13.15
CA PRO A 251 -1.50 4.06 -13.40
C PRO A 251 -1.15 2.95 -14.40
N THR A 252 0.11 2.92 -14.83
CA THR A 252 0.58 1.80 -15.65
C THR A 252 0.58 0.53 -14.80
N ILE A 253 0.08 -0.58 -15.35
CA ILE A 253 0.09 -1.86 -14.63
C ILE A 253 1.53 -2.35 -14.48
N ARG A 254 1.92 -2.61 -13.23
CA ARG A 254 3.21 -3.17 -12.84
C ARG A 254 3.02 -4.52 -12.19
N ARG A 255 4.11 -5.28 -12.10
CA ARG A 255 4.14 -6.51 -11.30
C ARG A 255 3.69 -6.20 -9.87
N GLY A 256 2.66 -6.90 -9.41
CA GLY A 256 2.03 -6.72 -8.10
C GLY A 256 0.85 -5.74 -8.09
N SER A 257 0.55 -5.02 -9.19
CA SER A 257 -0.66 -4.19 -9.27
C SER A 257 -1.92 -5.03 -9.03
N VAL A 258 -2.83 -4.49 -8.22
CA VAL A 258 -4.17 -5.01 -7.98
C VAL A 258 -5.17 -4.02 -8.55
N ALA A 259 -5.97 -4.47 -9.51
CA ALA A 259 -6.80 -3.59 -10.32
C ALA A 259 -8.16 -4.23 -10.65
N TRP A 260 -9.16 -3.39 -10.85
CA TRP A 260 -10.47 -3.83 -11.33
C TRP A 260 -10.42 -4.20 -12.81
N VAL A 261 -11.22 -5.21 -13.18
CA VAL A 261 -11.67 -5.43 -14.55
C VAL A 261 -12.97 -4.62 -14.71
N ASP A 262 -12.99 -3.71 -15.67
CA ASP A 262 -14.06 -2.74 -15.86
C ASP A 262 -14.38 -1.99 -14.55
N SER A 263 -15.64 -2.02 -14.10
CA SER A 263 -16.11 -1.33 -12.88
C SER A 263 -16.15 -2.25 -11.64
N GLY A 264 -15.55 -3.44 -11.70
CA GLY A 264 -15.66 -4.49 -10.67
C GLY A 264 -16.95 -5.32 -10.77
N PRO A 265 -17.18 -6.33 -9.91
CA PRO A 265 -16.34 -6.78 -8.79
C PRO A 265 -15.16 -7.67 -9.23
N GLU A 266 -15.05 -7.91 -10.53
CA GLU A 266 -13.96 -8.67 -11.12
C GLU A 266 -12.66 -7.88 -11.01
N PHE A 267 -11.58 -8.54 -10.60
CA PHE A 267 -10.29 -7.91 -10.37
C PHE A 267 -9.16 -8.85 -10.76
N PHE A 268 -7.96 -8.31 -10.94
CA PHE A 268 -6.76 -9.10 -11.17
C PHE A 268 -5.59 -8.62 -10.31
N VAL A 269 -4.65 -9.55 -10.09
CA VAL A 269 -3.30 -9.28 -9.59
C VAL A 269 -2.34 -9.57 -10.73
N SER A 270 -1.55 -8.58 -11.14
CA SER A 270 -0.59 -8.75 -12.22
C SER A 270 0.72 -9.38 -11.74
N LEU A 271 1.23 -10.35 -12.48
CA LEU A 271 2.55 -10.95 -12.29
C LEU A 271 3.64 -10.25 -13.12
N ALA A 272 3.29 -9.23 -13.92
CA ALA A 272 4.20 -8.59 -14.86
C ALA A 272 3.89 -7.10 -15.10
N ASN A 273 4.77 -6.42 -15.81
CA ASN A 273 4.59 -5.04 -16.26
C ASN A 273 3.85 -5.04 -17.60
N HIS A 274 2.72 -4.32 -17.66
CA HIS A 274 1.90 -4.18 -18.86
C HIS A 274 1.81 -2.72 -19.29
N ASN A 275 2.79 -2.27 -20.06
CA ASN A 275 2.81 -0.90 -20.60
C ASN A 275 1.79 -0.74 -21.75
N GLU A 276 1.51 -1.84 -22.46
CA GLU A 276 0.63 -1.93 -23.62
C GLU A 276 -0.87 -1.79 -23.29
N TRP A 277 -1.24 -1.95 -22.02
CA TRP A 277 -2.62 -1.76 -21.55
C TRP A 277 -3.00 -0.28 -21.36
N ASN A 278 -2.11 0.66 -21.72
CA ASN A 278 -2.42 2.07 -21.91
C ASN A 278 -3.26 2.71 -20.79
N LYS A 279 -2.95 2.41 -19.52
CA LYS A 279 -3.63 3.01 -18.35
C LYS A 279 -5.16 2.78 -18.37
N ALA A 280 -5.61 1.59 -18.76
CA ALA A 280 -7.03 1.27 -18.88
C ALA A 280 -7.72 0.85 -17.56
N TYR A 281 -6.96 0.51 -16.51
CA TYR A 281 -7.49 -0.14 -15.32
C TYR A 281 -7.31 0.71 -14.07
N THR A 282 -8.35 0.79 -13.25
CA THR A 282 -8.27 1.41 -11.92
C THR A 282 -7.42 0.52 -11.00
N VAL A 283 -6.27 1.02 -10.57
CA VAL A 283 -5.39 0.31 -9.62
C VAL A 283 -5.71 0.80 -8.22
N PHE A 284 -6.13 -0.11 -7.34
CA PHE A 284 -6.49 0.22 -5.96
C PHE A 284 -5.48 -0.28 -4.94
N GLY A 285 -4.50 -1.09 -5.34
CA GLY A 285 -3.46 -1.55 -4.45
C GLY A 285 -2.29 -2.23 -5.13
N PHE A 286 -1.29 -2.56 -4.33
CA PHE A 286 -0.11 -3.32 -4.75
C PHE A 286 0.18 -4.44 -3.76
N VAL A 287 0.43 -5.64 -4.26
CA VAL A 287 0.95 -6.76 -3.47
C VAL A 287 2.36 -6.42 -3.00
N LEU A 288 2.65 -6.68 -1.72
CA LEU A 288 4.00 -6.53 -1.19
C LEU A 288 4.95 -7.54 -1.85
N PRO A 289 6.12 -7.13 -2.38
CA PRO A 289 7.10 -8.02 -2.99
C PRO A 289 7.46 -9.30 -2.24
N GLU A 290 7.49 -9.31 -0.92
CA GLU A 290 7.74 -10.52 -0.12
C GLU A 290 6.67 -11.60 -0.31
N ASP A 291 5.45 -11.23 -0.72
CA ASP A 291 4.32 -12.16 -0.89
C ASP A 291 4.05 -12.50 -2.37
N MET A 292 4.86 -11.99 -3.29
CA MET A 292 4.66 -12.24 -4.73
C MET A 292 4.87 -13.72 -5.10
N ASP A 293 5.61 -14.48 -4.30
CA ASP A 293 5.80 -15.93 -4.50
C ASP A 293 4.49 -16.71 -4.30
N ILE A 294 3.59 -16.23 -3.41
CA ILE A 294 2.26 -16.79 -3.20
C ILE A 294 1.42 -16.62 -4.48
N ILE A 295 1.46 -15.42 -5.08
CA ILE A 295 0.76 -15.13 -6.34
C ILE A 295 1.31 -16.00 -7.48
N GLU A 296 2.64 -16.10 -7.58
CA GLU A 296 3.30 -16.96 -8.58
C GLU A 296 2.95 -18.44 -8.41
N ARG A 297 2.73 -18.91 -7.17
CA ARG A 297 2.29 -20.27 -6.89
C ARG A 297 0.86 -20.50 -7.38
N ILE A 298 -0.06 -19.56 -7.12
CA ILE A 298 -1.45 -19.63 -7.59
C ILE A 298 -1.50 -19.63 -9.12
N ALA A 299 -0.67 -18.81 -9.78
CA ALA A 299 -0.60 -18.74 -11.25
C ALA A 299 -0.10 -20.03 -11.94
N ARG A 300 0.44 -21.00 -11.19
CA ARG A 300 0.93 -22.30 -11.68
C ARG A 300 0.01 -23.46 -11.33
N LEU A 301 -1.13 -23.21 -10.69
CA LEU A 301 -2.10 -24.25 -10.38
C LEU A 301 -2.70 -24.85 -11.67
N PRO A 302 -3.22 -26.09 -11.60
CA PRO A 302 -3.91 -26.70 -12.73
C PRO A 302 -5.04 -25.82 -13.27
N ALA A 303 -4.96 -25.52 -14.57
CA ALA A 303 -5.92 -24.70 -15.29
C ALA A 303 -6.19 -25.29 -16.67
N LYS A 304 -7.43 -25.17 -17.11
CA LYS A 304 -7.91 -25.61 -18.43
C LYS A 304 -8.02 -24.41 -19.38
N PRO A 305 -7.71 -24.58 -20.67
CA PRO A 305 -7.95 -23.55 -21.65
C PRO A 305 -9.45 -23.35 -21.87
N GLU A 306 -9.89 -22.09 -21.90
CA GLU A 306 -11.24 -21.68 -22.30
C GLU A 306 -11.15 -20.51 -23.30
N VAL A 307 -12.23 -20.24 -24.05
CA VAL A 307 -12.27 -19.14 -25.02
C VAL A 307 -13.29 -18.11 -24.56
N TRP A 308 -12.82 -16.91 -24.22
CA TRP A 308 -13.67 -15.78 -23.86
C TRP A 308 -13.51 -14.69 -24.91
N SER A 309 -14.61 -14.32 -25.59
CA SER A 309 -14.59 -13.27 -26.63
C SER A 309 -13.48 -13.46 -27.68
N ASN A 310 -13.27 -14.70 -28.13
CA ASN A 310 -12.21 -15.12 -29.07
C ASN A 310 -10.76 -15.06 -28.54
N ILE A 311 -10.58 -14.92 -27.23
CA ILE A 311 -9.27 -14.96 -26.57
C ILE A 311 -9.16 -16.26 -25.78
N ASN A 312 -8.08 -17.02 -25.98
CA ASN A 312 -7.78 -18.19 -25.18
C ASN A 312 -7.33 -17.73 -23.78
N VAL A 313 -7.96 -18.23 -22.73
CA VAL A 313 -7.62 -17.94 -21.33
C VAL A 313 -7.41 -19.25 -20.58
N PHE A 314 -6.70 -19.20 -19.45
CA PHE A 314 -6.51 -20.36 -18.57
C PHE A 314 -7.35 -20.21 -17.30
N VAL A 315 -8.39 -21.03 -17.19
CA VAL A 315 -9.33 -21.05 -16.07
C VAL A 315 -8.92 -22.15 -15.11
N LEU A 316 -8.77 -21.82 -13.83
CA LEU A 316 -8.44 -22.76 -12.78
C LEU A 316 -9.43 -23.92 -12.75
N GLU A 317 -8.94 -25.14 -12.68
CA GLU A 317 -9.80 -26.32 -12.56
C GLU A 317 -10.60 -26.30 -11.25
N ASN A 318 -9.96 -25.80 -10.18
CA ASN A 318 -10.57 -25.57 -8.89
C ASN A 318 -10.36 -24.10 -8.49
N PRO A 319 -11.44 -23.31 -8.36
CA PRO A 319 -11.34 -21.93 -7.88
C PRO A 319 -10.65 -21.83 -6.51
N VAL A 320 -9.82 -20.81 -6.32
CA VAL A 320 -9.11 -20.57 -5.06
C VAL A 320 -9.90 -19.57 -4.21
N SER A 321 -10.49 -20.05 -3.13
CA SER A 321 -11.20 -19.18 -2.17
C SER A 321 -10.29 -18.09 -1.61
N LEU A 322 -10.87 -16.90 -1.46
CA LEU A 322 -10.18 -15.69 -1.02
C LEU A 322 -10.93 -15.04 0.14
N HIS A 323 -10.20 -14.64 1.17
CA HIS A 323 -10.73 -13.87 2.29
C HIS A 323 -9.93 -12.59 2.51
N VAL A 324 -10.61 -11.45 2.49
CA VAL A 324 -9.98 -10.15 2.80
C VAL A 324 -10.03 -9.94 4.31
N ARG A 325 -8.88 -9.69 4.94
CA ARG A 325 -8.76 -9.56 6.39
C ARG A 325 -7.78 -8.45 6.79
N ARG A 326 -7.93 -7.98 8.02
CA ARG A 326 -6.95 -7.10 8.66
C ARG A 326 -5.70 -7.90 9.04
N ILE A 327 -4.53 -7.27 8.88
CA ILE A 327 -3.29 -7.82 9.42
C ILE A 327 -3.30 -7.72 10.95
N LYS A 328 -2.86 -8.78 11.64
CA LYS A 328 -2.61 -8.69 13.08
C LYS A 328 -1.34 -7.87 13.26
N ARG A 329 -1.44 -6.64 13.77
CA ARG A 329 -0.26 -5.92 14.28
C ARG A 329 0.33 -6.78 15.39
N SER A 330 1.56 -7.27 15.24
CA SER A 330 2.29 -7.87 16.34
C SER A 330 2.42 -6.80 17.43
N VAL A 331 1.84 -7.06 18.60
CA VAL A 331 2.05 -6.23 19.79
C VAL A 331 3.50 -6.43 20.22
N GLY A 332 4.41 -5.66 19.64
CA GLY A 332 5.84 -5.73 19.87
C GLY A 332 6.40 -4.34 20.14
N ASN A 333 6.62 -4.05 21.43
CA ASN A 333 7.40 -2.92 21.98
C ASN A 333 6.73 -1.54 22.10
N LEU A 334 5.51 -1.49 22.62
CA LEU A 334 5.16 -0.40 23.55
C LEU A 334 5.46 -0.89 24.96
N LYS A 335 6.66 -0.61 25.46
CA LYS A 335 6.88 -0.56 26.91
C LYS A 335 6.40 0.81 27.40
N PRO A 336 5.82 0.87 28.61
CA PRO A 336 5.25 2.09 29.18
C PRO A 336 6.28 3.22 29.32
#